data_AF-A0A938QE37-F1
#
_entry.id   AF-A0A938QE37-F1
#
_cell.length_a   1.000
_cell.length_b   1.000
_cell.length_c   1.000
_cell.angle_alpha   90.00
_cell.angle_beta   90.00
_cell.angle_gamma   90.00
#
_symmetry.space_group_name_H-M   'P 1'
#
loop_
_entity.id
_entity.type
_entity.pdbx_description
1 polymer ?
#
loop_
_entity_poly.entity_id
_entity_poly.type
_entity_poly.pdbx_seq_one_letter_code
_entity_poly.pdbx_strand_id
1 'polypeptide(L)' 'MANLYYKDRLIITFASFNQSSKDFSAGAEITWKGADGQRLSHSIGGLTDRFKSADDAERFIVNLAQSWVDANP' A
#
# COMPACT_ATOMS: atom_id res chain seq x y z
N MET A 1 2.49 2.18 -10.28
CA MET A 1 3.19 2.53 -9.03
C MET A 1 2.80 3.95 -8.69
N ALA A 2 2.22 4.16 -7.53
CA ALA A 2 1.85 5.49 -7.05
C ALA A 2 2.54 5.77 -5.72
N ASN A 3 3.20 6.92 -5.63
CA ASN A 3 3.75 7.44 -4.39
C ASN A 3 2.89 8.62 -3.98
N LEU A 4 2.34 8.60 -2.78
CA LEU A 4 1.53 9.69 -2.28
C LEU A 4 1.88 10.00 -0.83
N TYR A 5 1.78 11.29 -0.50
CA TYR A 5 1.99 11.77 0.86
C TYR A 5 0.63 12.04 1.50
N TYR A 6 0.35 11.40 2.63
CA TYR A 6 -0.94 11.48 3.31
C TYR A 6 -0.74 11.54 4.83
N LYS A 7 -1.23 12.61 5.46
CA LYS A 7 -1.14 12.87 6.92
C LYS A 7 0.27 12.65 7.50
N ASP A 8 1.26 13.30 6.89
CA ASP A 8 2.68 13.18 7.23
C ASP A 8 3.31 11.78 7.06
N ARG A 9 2.63 10.89 6.34
CA ARG A 9 3.10 9.54 6.00
C ARG A 9 3.31 9.42 4.51
N LEU A 10 4.44 8.81 4.13
CA LEU A 10 4.73 8.45 2.76
C LEU A 10 4.15 7.06 2.49
N ILE A 11 3.22 6.97 1.54
CA ILE A 11 2.61 5.73 1.08
C ILE A 11 3.16 5.42 -0.32
N ILE A 12 3.74 4.23 -0.47
CA ILE A 12 4.27 3.70 -1.74
C ILE A 12 3.40 2.49 -2.09
N THR A 13 2.67 2.56 -3.20
CA THR A 13 1.82 1.45 -3.66
C THR A 13 2.42 0.76 -4.87
N PHE A 14 2.25 -0.56 -4.89
CA PHE A 14 2.73 -1.41 -5.97
C PHE A 14 1.72 -2.51 -6.30
N ALA A 15 1.66 -2.86 -7.58
CA ALA A 15 0.92 -4.01 -8.08
C ALA A 15 1.93 -5.01 -8.66
N SER A 16 1.99 -6.20 -8.07
CA SER A 16 2.88 -7.27 -8.49
C SER A 16 2.10 -8.28 -9.33
N PHE A 17 2.51 -8.49 -10.58
CA PHE A 17 1.90 -9.48 -11.45
C PHE A 17 2.41 -10.88 -11.14
N ASN A 18 1.52 -11.79 -10.79
CA ASN A 18 1.83 -13.21 -10.64
C ASN A 18 1.62 -13.93 -11.97
N GLN A 19 2.72 -14.36 -12.61
CA GLN A 19 2.67 -15.06 -13.90
C GLN A 19 1.94 -16.41 -13.84
N SER A 20 1.96 -17.10 -12.70
CA SER A 20 1.34 -18.42 -12.54
C SER A 20 -0.18 -18.32 -12.47
N SER A 21 -0.71 -17.39 -11.68
CA SER A 21 -2.16 -17.17 -11.55
C SER A 21 -2.73 -16.19 -12.59
N LYS A 22 -1.87 -15.47 -13.32
CA LYS A 22 -2.24 -14.36 -14.21
C LYS A 22 -3.09 -13.29 -13.53
N ASP A 23 -2.77 -13.02 -12.26
CA ASP A 23 -3.46 -12.03 -11.44
C ASP A 23 -2.45 -11.01 -10.88
N PHE A 24 -2.92 -9.80 -10.58
CA PHE A 24 -2.17 -8.82 -9.84
C PHE A 24 -2.45 -8.96 -8.34
N SER A 25 -1.38 -8.89 -7.56
CA SER A 25 -1.42 -8.73 -6.10
C SER A 25 -1.07 -7.30 -5.76
N ALA A 26 -1.90 -6.66 -4.94
CA ALA A 26 -1.64 -5.30 -4.48
C ALA A 26 -0.81 -5.29 -3.20
N GLY A 27 0.03 -4.27 -3.03
CA GLY A 27 0.79 -4.06 -1.82
C GLY A 27 1.14 -2.59 -1.61
N ALA A 28 1.32 -2.20 -0.36
CA ALA A 28 1.71 -0.85 0.01
C ALA A 28 2.74 -0.86 1.13
N GLU A 29 3.62 0.13 1.09
CA GLU A 29 4.53 0.45 2.17
C GLU A 29 4.23 1.86 2.67
N ILE A 30 3.95 1.97 3.96
CA ILE A 30 3.61 3.21 4.64
C ILE A 30 4.79 3.53 5.55
N THR A 31 5.42 4.69 5.38
CA THR A 31 6.56 5.10 6.21
C THR A 31 6.31 6.47 6.83
N TRP A 32 6.72 6.63 8.09
CA TRP A 32 6.57 7.88 8.84
C TRP A 32 7.70 8.04 9.86
N LYS A 33 7.80 9.24 10.42
CA LYS A 33 8.77 9.53 11.50
C LYS A 33 8.05 9.42 12.84
N GLY A 34 8.54 8.54 13.71
CA GLY A 34 8.05 8.41 15.09
C GLY A 34 8.48 9.57 15.98
N ALA A 35 7.87 9.68 17.16
CA ALA A 35 8.13 10.75 18.13
C ALA A 35 9.62 10.88 18.50
N ASP A 36 10.33 9.76 18.58
CA ASP A 36 11.78 9.71 18.92
C ASP A 36 12.68 9.97 17.71
N GLY A 37 12.12 10.39 16.58
CA GLY A 37 12.84 10.64 15.33
C GLY A 37 13.19 9.38 14.52
N GLN A 38 12.83 8.20 15.01
CA GLN A 38 13.00 6.93 14.31
C GLN A 38 12.08 6.82 13.09
N ARG A 39 12.58 6.21 12.01
CA ARG A 39 11.75 5.90 10.84
C ARG A 39 10.96 4.62 11.13
N LEU A 40 9.64 4.74 11.08
CA LEU A 40 8.71 3.63 11.20
C LEU A 40 8.17 3.28 9.82
N SER A 41 7.88 2.00 9.64
CA SER A 41 7.32 1.47 8.39
C SER A 41 6.26 0.40 8.70
N HIS A 42 5.20 0.40 7.91
CA HIS A 42 4.18 -0.64 7.91
C HIS A 42 3.95 -1.10 6.47
N SER A 43 4.03 -2.42 6.26
CA SER A 43 3.75 -3.02 4.96
C SER A 43 2.37 -3.67 4.98
N ILE A 44 1.56 -3.34 3.97
CA ILE A 44 0.30 -4.00 3.66
C ILE A 44 0.56 -4.92 2.46
N GLY A 45 0.35 -6.22 2.65
CA GLY A 45 0.57 -7.22 1.61
C GLY A 45 -0.13 -8.53 1.94
N GLY A 46 0.05 -9.55 1.10
CA GLY A 46 -0.57 -10.87 1.30
C GLY A 46 -2.10 -10.87 1.16
N LEU A 47 -2.64 -9.87 0.46
CA LEU A 47 -4.07 -9.79 0.19
C LEU A 47 -4.54 -11.00 -0.63
N THR A 48 -5.65 -11.60 -0.21
CA THR A 48 -6.30 -12.70 -0.95
C THR A 48 -6.98 -12.21 -2.23
N ASP A 49 -7.28 -10.91 -2.30
CA ASP A 49 -7.84 -10.25 -3.46
C ASP A 49 -6.91 -10.33 -4.67
N ARG A 50 -7.49 -10.77 -5.78
CA ARG A 50 -6.78 -10.95 -7.05
C ARG A 50 -7.38 -10.02 -8.08
N PHE A 51 -6.54 -9.16 -8.64
CA PHE A 51 -6.99 -8.13 -9.57
C PHE A 51 -6.63 -8.53 -11.00
N LYS A 52 -7.52 -8.25 -11.96
CA LYS A 52 -7.26 -8.46 -13.39
C LYS A 52 -6.54 -7.27 -14.05
N SER A 53 -6.54 -6.13 -13.37
CA SER A 53 -5.89 -4.89 -13.82
C SER A 53 -4.93 -4.39 -12.74
N ALA A 54 -3.78 -3.87 -13.17
CA ALA A 54 -2.86 -3.17 -12.30
C ALA A 54 -3.49 -1.89 -11.72
N ASP A 55 -4.31 -1.19 -12.51
CA ASP A 55 -4.99 0.04 -12.07
C ASP A 55 -5.99 -0.24 -10.94
N ASP A 56 -6.75 -1.34 -11.03
CA ASP A 56 -7.69 -1.75 -9.98
C ASP A 56 -6.94 -2.13 -8.70
N ALA A 57 -5.82 -2.87 -8.83
CA ALA A 57 -4.96 -3.22 -7.70
C ALA A 57 -4.38 -1.97 -7.02
N GLU A 58 -3.91 -1.00 -7.80
CA GLU A 58 -3.35 0.26 -7.29
C GLU A 58 -4.40 1.13 -6.61
N ARG A 59 -5.59 1.29 -7.20
CA ARG A 59 -6.69 2.04 -6.57
C ARG A 59 -7.16 1.40 -5.26
N PHE A 60 -7.31 0.07 -5.26
CA PHE A 60 -7.69 -0.68 -4.07
C PHE A 60 -6.70 -0.45 -2.93
N ILE A 61 -5.41 -0.62 -3.19
CA ILE A 61 -4.40 -0.52 -2.13
C ILE A 61 -4.17 0.92 -1.68
N VAL A 62 -4.35 1.93 -2.54
CA VAL A 62 -4.34 3.34 -2.13
C VAL A 62 -5.43 3.59 -1.08
N ASN A 63 -6.66 3.17 -1.36
CA ASN A 63 -7.78 3.35 -0.44
C ASN A 63 -7.56 2.58 0.88
N LEU A 64 -7.03 1.36 0.79
CA LEU A 64 -6.73 0.55 1.97
C LEU A 64 -5.62 1.19 2.83
N ALA A 65 -4.56 1.68 2.20
CA ALA A 65 -3.46 2.34 2.90
C ALA A 65 -3.90 3.64 3.58
N GLN A 66 -4.72 4.46 2.90
CA GLN A 66 -5.32 5.66 3.51
C GLN A 66 -6.20 5.30 4.71
N SER A 67 -7.04 4.28 4.58
CA SER A 67 -7.89 3.79 5.67
C SER A 67 -7.07 3.30 6.86
N TRP A 68 -5.94 2.65 6.62
CA TRP A 68 -5.02 2.23 7.68
C TRP A 68 -4.42 3.44 8.40
N VAL A 69 -3.98 4.47 7.66
CA VAL A 69 -3.47 5.71 8.27
C VAL A 69 -4.56 6.40 9.09
N ASP A 70 -5.80 6.41 8.61
CA ASP A 70 -6.93 7.00 9.34
C ASP A 70 -7.26 6.24 10.62
N ALA A 71 -7.11 4.91 10.62
CA ALA A 71 -7.30 4.07 11.80
C ALA A 71 -6.12 4.13 12.80
N ASN A 72 -4.96 4.63 12.37
CA ASN A 72 -3.73 4.67 13.17
C ASN A 72 -3.15 6.10 13.16
N PRO A 73 -3.72 7.07 13.89
CA PRO A 73 -3.28 8.46 13.91
C PRO A 73 -1.83 8.62 14.40
#